data_AF-A0A6J1VWM8-F1
#
_entry.id   AF-A0A6J1VWM8-F1
#
_cell.length_a   1.000
_cell.length_b   1.000
_cell.length_c   1.000
_cell.angle_alpha   90.00
_cell.angle_beta   90.00
_cell.angle_gamma   90.00
#
_symmetry.space_group_name_H-M   'P 1'
#
loop_
_entity.id
_entity.type
_entity.pdbx_description
1 polymer ?
#
loop_
_entity_poly.entity_id
_entity_poly.type
_entity_poly.pdbx_seq_one_letter_code
_entity_poly.pdbx_strand_id
1 'polypeptide(L)'
;MALQNGTLYKSILVTSQDKAPTVVAKVLERHNQDTNLAHDYELVQLLPDGRELVFQPMANVFYARNGFSLDFLLRPKGPPRKTRPPTPPLRSPRAREMDISATFPKIKATGRRIARALF
;
A
#
# COMPACT_ATOMS: atom_id res chain seq x y z
N MET A 1 -25.25 16.23 -3.79
CA MET A 1 -25.84 16.08 -2.45
C MET A 1 -24.69 15.82 -1.49
N ALA A 2 -24.26 16.84 -0.77
CA ALA A 2 -23.10 16.78 0.12
C ALA A 2 -23.51 16.13 1.45
N LEU A 3 -22.68 15.24 1.99
CA LEU A 3 -22.81 14.67 3.32
C LEU A 3 -23.05 15.80 4.32
N GLN A 4 -24.27 15.85 4.87
CA GLN A 4 -24.68 16.85 5.84
C GLN A 4 -23.69 16.90 7.00
N ASN A 5 -23.10 18.07 7.15
CA ASN A 5 -21.73 18.34 7.61
C ASN A 5 -21.62 18.34 9.14
N GLY A 6 -22.20 17.35 9.82
CA GLY A 6 -22.03 17.14 11.25
C GLY A 6 -21.17 15.89 11.45
N THR A 7 -19.99 16.04 12.06
CA THR A 7 -19.12 14.92 12.44
C THR A 7 -19.85 14.04 13.46
N LEU A 8 -20.60 13.05 12.96
CA LEU A 8 -21.38 12.13 13.77
C LEU A 8 -20.46 11.01 14.25
N TYR A 9 -20.22 10.95 15.55
CA TYR A 9 -19.48 9.87 16.19
C TYR A 9 -20.41 8.67 16.37
N LYS A 10 -20.06 7.54 15.73
CA LYS A 10 -20.74 6.26 15.91
C LYS A 10 -19.71 5.16 16.15
N SER A 11 -19.90 4.37 17.19
CA SER A 11 -19.06 3.21 17.49
C SER A 11 -19.38 2.05 16.54
N ILE A 12 -18.34 1.39 16.02
CA ILE A 12 -18.48 0.17 15.22
C ILE A 12 -17.64 -0.94 15.83
N LEU A 13 -18.22 -2.13 15.89
CA LEU A 13 -17.51 -3.33 16.31
C LEU A 13 -16.59 -3.81 15.18
N VAL A 14 -15.29 -3.82 15.47
CA VAL A 14 -14.24 -4.34 14.59
C VAL A 14 -13.69 -5.63 15.21
N THR A 15 -13.77 -6.70 14.45
CA THR A 15 -13.24 -8.04 14.79
C THR A 15 -11.87 -8.25 14.17
N SER A 16 -11.15 -9.29 14.60
CA SER A 16 -9.83 -9.64 14.06
C SER A 16 -9.84 -10.09 12.60
N GLN A 17 -11.01 -10.32 11.99
CA GLN A 17 -11.16 -10.69 10.58
C GLN A 17 -11.52 -9.49 9.69
N ASP A 18 -11.89 -8.36 10.30
CA ASP A 18 -12.38 -7.21 9.56
C ASP A 18 -11.25 -6.47 8.83
N LYS A 19 -11.38 -6.40 7.50
CA LYS A 19 -10.54 -5.56 6.64
C LYS A 19 -11.15 -4.17 6.48
N ALA A 20 -10.32 -3.22 6.03
CA ALA A 20 -10.73 -1.85 5.76
C ALA A 20 -12.08 -1.73 5.00
N PRO A 21 -12.33 -2.42 3.87
CA PRO A 21 -13.57 -2.27 3.11
C PRO A 21 -14.79 -2.77 3.90
N THR A 22 -14.62 -3.82 4.69
CA THR A 22 -15.68 -4.35 5.55
C THR A 22 -16.05 -3.35 6.64
N VAL A 23 -15.05 -2.71 7.26
CA VAL A 23 -15.28 -1.67 8.27
C VAL A 23 -15.93 -0.44 7.63
N VAL A 24 -15.44 0.00 6.47
CA VAL A 24 -16.03 1.12 5.73
C VAL A 24 -17.50 0.85 5.38
N ALA A 25 -17.83 -0.35 4.87
CA ALA A 25 -19.21 -0.73 4.57
C ALA A 25 -20.09 -0.69 5.83
N LYS A 26 -19.60 -1.20 6.97
CA LYS A 26 -20.30 -1.10 8.27
C LYS A 26 -20.54 0.36 8.68
N VAL A 27 -19.56 1.26 8.46
CA VAL A 27 -19.72 2.70 8.70
C VAL A 27 -20.82 3.29 7.82
N LEU A 28 -20.76 3.03 6.51
CA LEU A 28 -21.75 3.55 5.57
C LEU A 28 -23.17 3.06 5.92
N GLU A 29 -23.35 1.78 6.22
CA GLU A 29 -24.63 1.22 6.66
C GLU A 29 -25.14 1.93 7.92
N ARG A 30 -24.29 2.11 8.94
CA ARG A 30 -24.63 2.80 10.19
C ARG A 30 -24.99 4.27 9.98
N HIS A 31 -24.51 4.90 8.92
CA HIS A 31 -24.84 6.27 8.51
C HIS A 31 -25.99 6.35 7.49
N ASN A 32 -26.66 5.23 7.21
CA ASN A 32 -27.72 5.14 6.19
C ASN A 32 -27.23 5.65 4.81
N GLN A 33 -25.97 5.36 4.50
CA GLN A 33 -25.33 5.60 3.20
C GLN A 33 -25.26 4.30 2.41
N ASP A 34 -25.07 4.42 1.09
CA ASP A 34 -24.92 3.26 0.21
C ASP A 34 -23.58 2.55 0.44
N THR A 35 -23.61 1.27 0.80
CA THR A 35 -22.43 0.44 1.05
C THR A 35 -21.62 0.15 -0.21
N ASN A 36 -22.21 0.27 -1.41
CA ASN A 36 -21.51 0.11 -2.68
C ASN A 36 -20.43 1.18 -2.88
N LEU A 37 -20.56 2.33 -2.20
CA LEU A 37 -19.57 3.39 -2.22
C LEU A 37 -18.34 3.08 -1.35
N ALA A 38 -18.26 1.93 -0.67
CA ALA A 38 -17.13 1.60 0.21
C ALA A 38 -15.76 1.69 -0.51
N HIS A 39 -15.73 1.45 -1.83
CA HIS A 39 -14.52 1.60 -2.63
C HIS A 39 -14.07 3.05 -2.80
N ASP A 40 -14.98 4.01 -2.68
CA ASP A 40 -14.74 5.44 -2.84
C ASP A 40 -14.34 6.13 -1.52
N TYR A 41 -14.32 5.40 -0.41
CA TYR A 41 -13.86 5.92 0.87
C TYR A 41 -12.57 5.24 1.33
N GLU A 42 -11.80 5.99 2.10
CA GLU A 42 -10.66 5.51 2.86
C GLU A 42 -10.91 5.67 4.36
N LEU A 43 -10.45 4.67 5.11
CA LEU A 43 -10.50 4.68 6.57
C LEU A 43 -9.21 5.33 7.08
N VAL A 44 -9.37 6.28 8.01
CA VAL A 44 -8.26 7.03 8.61
C VAL A 44 -8.38 6.94 10.11
N GLN A 45 -7.33 6.56 10.81
CA GLN A 45 -7.28 6.66 12.27
C GLN A 45 -6.64 7.99 12.66
N LEU A 46 -7.30 8.71 13.56
CA LEU A 46 -6.78 9.95 14.14
C LEU A 46 -5.86 9.56 15.29
N LEU A 47 -4.61 10.02 15.23
CA LEU A 47 -3.60 9.77 16.25
C LEU A 47 -3.39 11.02 17.10
N PRO A 48 -2.84 10.88 18.33
CA PRO A 48 -2.38 12.02 19.10
C PRO A 48 -1.36 12.85 18.31
N ASP A 49 -1.23 14.11 18.68
CA ASP A 49 -0.33 15.10 18.07
C ASP A 49 -0.73 15.53 16.65
N GLY A 50 -2.01 15.36 16.29
CA GLY A 50 -2.52 15.74 14.97
C GLY A 50 -2.02 14.84 13.83
N ARG A 51 -1.53 13.65 14.16
CA ARG A 51 -1.10 12.65 13.17
C ARG A 51 -2.30 11.86 12.67
N GLU A 52 -2.17 11.31 11.46
CA GLU A 52 -3.19 10.46 10.85
C GLU A 52 -2.56 9.17 10.32
N LEU A 53 -3.24 8.04 10.50
CA LEU A 53 -2.89 6.77 9.90
C LEU A 53 -3.95 6.39 8.87
N VAL A 54 -3.57 6.38 7.59
CA VAL A 54 -4.45 5.96 6.49
C VAL A 54 -4.33 4.45 6.28
N PHE A 55 -5.45 3.73 6.35
CA PHE A 55 -5.46 2.29 6.10
C PHE A 55 -5.34 1.99 4.61
N GLN A 56 -4.51 0.99 4.28
CA GLN A 56 -4.44 0.47 2.92
C GLN A 56 -5.75 -0.23 2.53
N PRO A 57 -6.14 -0.27 1.24
CA PRO A 57 -7.45 -0.77 0.80
C PRO A 57 -7.79 -2.19 1.25
N MET A 58 -6.81 -3.05 1.53
CA MET A 58 -7.04 -4.44 1.97
C MET A 58 -6.41 -4.75 3.33
N ALA A 59 -5.98 -3.72 4.06
CA ALA A 59 -5.41 -3.89 5.40
C ALA A 59 -6.45 -4.45 6.37
N ASN A 60 -5.99 -5.31 7.27
CA ASN A 60 -6.79 -5.72 8.42
C ASN A 60 -6.75 -4.60 9.47
N VAL A 61 -7.92 -4.06 9.82
CA VAL A 61 -8.01 -2.88 10.68
C VAL A 61 -7.62 -3.22 12.11
N PHE A 62 -7.98 -4.42 12.58
CA PHE A 62 -7.69 -4.86 13.94
C PHE A 62 -6.18 -4.97 14.22
N TYR A 63 -5.39 -5.41 13.24
CA TYR A 63 -3.95 -5.52 13.39
C TYR A 63 -3.18 -4.24 13.01
N ALA A 64 -3.71 -3.47 12.06
CA ALA A 64 -3.02 -2.26 11.59
C ALA A 64 -3.35 -1.01 12.44
N ARG A 65 -4.41 -1.05 13.28
CA ARG A 65 -4.74 0.08 14.16
C ARG A 65 -3.63 0.35 15.16
N ASN A 66 -3.47 1.63 15.48
CA ASN A 66 -2.67 2.06 16.60
C ASN A 66 -3.45 1.86 17.93
N GLY A 67 -2.76 1.44 18.99
CA GLY A 67 -3.36 1.26 20.31
C GLY A 67 -3.64 2.56 21.07
N PHE A 68 -2.99 3.66 20.67
CA PHE A 68 -3.08 4.95 21.37
C PHE A 68 -4.41 5.68 21.20
N SER A 69 -5.20 5.37 20.17
CA SER A 69 -6.47 6.04 19.88
C SER A 69 -7.49 5.07 19.29
N LEU A 70 -8.77 5.35 19.52
CA LEU A 70 -9.90 4.60 18.94
C LEU A 70 -10.74 5.46 17.99
N ASP A 71 -10.22 6.63 17.62
CA ASP A 71 -10.92 7.59 16.78
C ASP A 71 -10.59 7.35 15.31
N PHE A 72 -11.64 7.23 14.51
CA PHE A 72 -11.55 7.00 13.09
C PHE A 72 -12.39 8.01 12.33
N LEU A 73 -11.90 8.39 11.15
CA LEU A 73 -12.58 9.24 10.19
C LEU A 73 -12.76 8.45 8.89
N LEU A 74 -13.94 8.56 8.30
CA LEU A 74 -14.20 8.11 6.96
C LEU A 74 -14.01 9.28 5.99
N ARG A 75 -13.00 9.19 5.12
CA ARG A 75 -12.66 10.24 4.16
C ARG A 75 -12.99 9.77 2.74
N PRO A 76 -13.66 10.57 1.90
CA PRO A 76 -13.79 10.27 0.49
C PRO A 76 -12.40 10.23 -0.14
N LYS A 77 -12.10 9.17 -0.90
CA LYS A 77 -10.92 9.13 -1.74
C LYS A 77 -11.04 10.26 -2.73
N GLY A 78 -10.04 11.14 -2.75
CA GLY A 78 -9.92 12.14 -3.81
C GLY A 78 -9.86 11.46 -5.19
N PRO A 79 -9.95 12.23 -6.29
CA PRO A 79 -9.74 11.69 -7.63
C PRO A 79 -8.50 10.82 -7.63
N PRO A 80 -8.52 9.65 -8.30
CA PRO A 80 -7.51 8.62 -8.16
C PRO A 80 -6.16 9.31 -8.22
N ARG A 81 -5.44 9.29 -7.08
CA ARG A 81 -4.09 9.81 -7.02
C ARG A 81 -3.39 8.99 -8.08
N LYS A 82 -3.12 9.58 -9.25
CA LYS A 82 -2.27 8.98 -10.25
C LYS A 82 -1.01 8.70 -9.46
N THR A 83 -0.81 7.45 -9.08
CA THR A 83 0.49 6.95 -8.69
C THR A 83 1.31 7.32 -9.90
N ARG A 84 2.07 8.42 -9.77
CA ARG A 84 3.00 8.83 -10.81
C ARG A 84 3.79 7.54 -11.06
N PRO A 85 3.83 6.99 -12.29
CA PRO A 85 4.71 5.87 -12.55
C PRO A 85 6.07 6.27 -12.00
N PRO A 86 6.81 5.35 -11.34
CA PRO A 86 8.10 5.68 -10.77
C PRO A 86 8.89 6.39 -11.85
N THR A 87 9.19 7.67 -11.60
CA THR A 87 9.94 8.50 -12.54
C THR A 87 11.23 7.75 -12.82
N PRO A 88 11.58 7.47 -14.10
CA PRO A 88 12.91 6.98 -14.39
C PRO A 88 13.91 8.00 -13.82
N PRO A 89 15.03 7.56 -13.24
CA PRO A 89 15.98 8.47 -12.62
C PRO A 89 16.44 9.52 -13.63
N LEU A 90 16.45 10.78 -13.18
CA LEU A 90 16.90 11.93 -13.94
C LEU A 90 18.34 11.70 -14.42
N ARG A 91 18.52 11.54 -15.73
CA ARG A 91 19.83 11.43 -16.37
C ARG A 91 20.53 12.79 -16.31
N SER A 92 21.29 13.05 -15.25
CA SER A 92 22.23 14.16 -15.18
C SER A 92 23.37 13.97 -16.19
N PRO A 93 23.86 15.04 -16.84
CA PRO A 93 24.91 14.94 -17.85
C PRO A 93 26.27 14.63 -17.18
N ARG A 94 26.98 13.70 -17.82
CA ARG A 94 28.38 13.28 -17.66
C ARG A 94 29.23 14.04 -16.62
N ALA A 95 29.73 13.30 -15.64
CA ALA A 95 31.03 13.54 -15.02
C ALA A 95 31.93 12.32 -15.24
N ARG A 96 32.96 12.53 -16.06
CA ARG A 96 34.29 11.88 -16.13
C ARG A 96 34.41 10.39 -15.75
N GLU A 97 34.51 9.61 -16.82
CA GLU A 97 35.46 8.51 -17.06
C GLU A 97 36.47 8.22 -15.94
N MET A 98 36.33 7.03 -15.34
CA MET A 98 37.39 6.33 -14.65
C MET A 98 37.24 4.86 -15.03
N ASP A 99 38.10 4.41 -15.95
CA ASP A 99 38.19 3.05 -16.45
C ASP A 99 38.38 2.05 -15.31
N ILE A 100 37.42 1.14 -15.16
CA ILE A 100 37.63 -0.17 -14.55
C ILE A 100 37.14 -1.21 -15.55
N SER A 101 38.04 -1.55 -16.48
CA SER A 101 37.89 -2.65 -17.42
C SER A 101 37.88 -3.98 -16.65
N ALA A 102 36.70 -4.49 -16.35
CA ALA A 102 36.51 -5.89 -16.01
C ALA A 102 36.03 -6.63 -17.27
N THR A 103 36.99 -7.13 -18.05
CA THR A 103 36.71 -8.05 -19.16
C THR A 103 36.27 -9.38 -18.57
N PHE A 104 34.97 -9.68 -18.65
CA PHE A 104 34.45 -11.00 -18.33
C PHE A 104 35.00 -12.04 -19.32
N PRO A 105 35.66 -13.12 -18.86
CA PRO A 105 36.08 -14.19 -19.74
C PRO A 105 34.84 -14.87 -20.34
N LYS A 106 34.68 -14.81 -21.66
CA LYS A 106 33.70 -15.60 -22.40
C LYS A 106 34.08 -17.08 -22.31
N ILE A 107 33.50 -17.79 -21.33
CA ILE A 107 33.64 -19.25 -21.22
C ILE A 107 32.95 -19.88 -22.43
N LYS A 108 33.75 -20.36 -23.39
CA LYS A 108 33.25 -21.28 -24.42
C LYS A 108 33.15 -22.66 -23.80
N ALA A 109 31.95 -23.21 -23.73
CA ALA A 109 31.70 -24.58 -23.29
C ALA A 109 32.28 -25.56 -24.32
N THR A 110 33.54 -25.95 -24.14
CA THR A 110 34.12 -27.07 -24.88
C THR A 110 33.85 -28.34 -24.10
N GLY A 111 32.83 -29.09 -24.52
CA GLY A 111 32.44 -30.36 -23.92
C GLY A 111 33.59 -31.36 -23.89
N ARG A 112 33.92 -31.87 -22.69
CA ARG A 112 34.81 -33.01 -22.52
C ARG A 112 33.96 -34.25 -22.22
N ARG A 113 34.03 -35.24 -23.12
CA ARG A 113 33.46 -36.57 -22.92
C ARG A 113 34.22 -37.23 -21.76
N ILE A 114 33.48 -37.70 -20.76
CA ILE A 114 34.02 -38.54 -19.68
C ILE A 114 34.23 -39.93 -20.28
N ALA A 115 35.49 -40.33 -20.48
CA ALA A 115 35.83 -41.70 -20.83
C ALA A 115 35.70 -42.58 -19.57
N ARG A 116 34.94 -43.67 -19.69
CA ARG A 116 34.88 -44.76 -18.71
C ARG A 116 36.22 -45.48 -18.71
N ALA A 117 36.84 -45.65 -17.55
CA ALA A 117 37.91 -46.61 -17.35
C ALA A 117 37.55 -47.54 -16.19
N LEU A 118 37.67 -48.82 -16.50
CA LEU A 118 37.42 -49.98 -15.65
C LEU A 118 38.52 -50.10 -14.59
N PHE A 119 38.13 -50.46 -13.37
CA PHE A 119 38.84 -51.44 -12.54
C PHE A 119 37.81 -52.15 -11.68
#